data_AF-A0A2H3CZI4-F1
#
_entry.id   AF-A0A2H3CZI4-F1
#
_cell.length_a   1.000
_cell.length_b   1.000
_cell.length_c   1.000
_cell.angle_alpha   90.00
_cell.angle_beta   90.00
_cell.angle_gamma   90.00
#
_symmetry.space_group_name_H-M   'P 1'
#
loop_
_entity.id
_entity.type
_entity.pdbx_description
1 polymer ?
#
loop_
_entity_poly.entity_id
_entity_poly.type
_entity_poly.pdbx_seq_one_letter_code
_entity_poly.pdbx_strand_id
1 'polypeptide(L)'
;MILFYLASSLLSGWSDTYRTITIGVIFHAVRVISRNRDEKIAKAVKLDEIRSAYNNHNAYIEDKISLFQTTALGKTEAYQLCSSTVVQQCLMSKQRGEALYSSALEPTSPDRLNMIARNLRMQKAGILGTVAGYEIMASTLNVSDGGLEELEAAKKWVLYMNARPLPAVPDSN
;
A
#
# COMPACT_ATOMS: atom_id res chain seq x y z
N MET A 1 -7.35 -25.30 -34.13
CA MET A 1 -7.83 -26.28 -35.13
C MET A 1 -8.70 -27.37 -34.51
N ILE A 2 -8.24 -28.13 -33.52
CA ILE A 2 -8.93 -29.34 -33.01
C ILE A 2 -10.36 -29.06 -32.49
N LEU A 3 -10.56 -28.00 -31.70
CA LEU A 3 -11.89 -27.60 -31.20
C LEU A 3 -12.86 -27.19 -32.31
N PHE A 4 -12.35 -26.60 -33.39
CA PHE A 4 -13.16 -26.16 -34.53
C PHE A 4 -13.65 -27.35 -35.36
N TYR A 5 -12.77 -28.36 -35.55
CA TYR A 5 -13.12 -29.61 -36.20
C TYR A 5 -14.14 -30.42 -35.39
N LEU A 6 -13.97 -30.53 -34.07
CA LEU A 6 -14.92 -31.21 -33.17
C LEU A 6 -16.31 -30.54 -33.14
N ALA A 7 -16.35 -29.21 -33.08
CA ALA A 7 -17.61 -28.46 -33.16
C ALA A 7 -18.28 -28.61 -34.52
N SER A 8 -17.50 -28.65 -35.60
CA SER A 8 -18.01 -28.81 -36.97
C SER A 8 -18.54 -30.23 -37.22
N SER A 9 -17.93 -31.27 -36.64
CA SER A 9 -18.41 -32.65 -36.72
C SER A 9 -19.68 -32.89 -35.91
N LEU A 10 -19.85 -32.22 -34.76
CA LEU A 10 -21.05 -32.31 -33.91
C LEU A 10 -22.27 -31.61 -34.53
N LEU A 11 -22.04 -30.61 -35.38
CA LEU A 11 -23.06 -29.81 -36.06
C LEU A 11 -23.22 -30.21 -37.54
N SER A 12 -22.79 -31.42 -37.92
CA SER A 12 -22.74 -31.88 -39.31
C SER A 12 -24.10 -31.97 -39.99
N GLY A 13 -25.18 -32.13 -39.23
CA GLY A 13 -26.56 -32.14 -39.73
C GLY A 13 -27.24 -30.77 -39.81
N TRP A 14 -26.53 -29.68 -39.47
CA TRP A 14 -27.05 -28.31 -39.49
C TRP A 14 -26.64 -27.60 -40.78
N SER A 15 -27.43 -26.61 -41.23
CA SER A 15 -27.02 -25.80 -42.38
C SER A 15 -25.73 -25.03 -42.08
N ASP A 16 -24.93 -24.75 -43.11
CA ASP A 16 -23.65 -24.06 -42.98
C ASP A 16 -23.76 -22.72 -42.25
N THR A 17 -24.84 -21.99 -42.48
CA THR A 17 -25.15 -20.72 -41.80
C THR A 17 -25.32 -20.92 -40.30
N TYR A 18 -26.16 -21.88 -39.89
CA TYR A 18 -26.38 -22.14 -38.46
C TYR A 18 -25.13 -22.69 -37.77
N ARG A 19 -24.36 -23.56 -38.45
CA ARG A 19 -23.10 -24.09 -37.92
C ARG A 19 -22.09 -22.97 -37.64
N THR A 20 -21.93 -22.05 -38.59
CA THR A 20 -21.01 -20.91 -38.47
C THR A 20 -21.40 -19.99 -37.32
N ILE A 21 -22.69 -19.65 -37.20
CA ILE A 21 -23.21 -18.82 -36.11
C ILE A 21 -22.95 -19.49 -34.76
N THR A 22 -23.32 -20.77 -34.61
CA THR A 22 -23.16 -21.51 -33.35
C THR A 22 -21.70 -21.60 -32.92
N ILE A 23 -20.78 -21.91 -33.85
CA ILE A 23 -19.35 -21.93 -33.55
C ILE A 23 -18.87 -20.54 -33.10
N GLY A 24 -19.29 -19.48 -33.78
CA GLY A 24 -18.96 -18.10 -33.41
C GLY A 24 -19.42 -17.74 -31.99
N VAL A 25 -20.66 -18.09 -31.63
CA VAL A 25 -21.22 -17.86 -30.29
C VAL A 25 -20.45 -18.65 -29.23
N ILE A 26 -20.16 -19.92 -29.46
CA ILE A 26 -19.38 -20.76 -28.52
C ILE A 26 -17.99 -20.17 -28.32
N PHE A 27 -17.31 -19.79 -29.41
CA PHE A 27 -15.96 -19.24 -29.33
C PHE A 27 -15.94 -17.90 -28.58
N HIS A 28 -16.94 -17.05 -28.83
CA HIS A 28 -17.11 -15.79 -28.10
C HIS A 28 -17.36 -16.04 -26.62
N ALA A 29 -18.27 -16.96 -26.27
CA ALA A 29 -18.59 -17.30 -24.88
C ALA A 29 -17.35 -17.85 -24.15
N VAL A 30 -16.62 -18.79 -24.75
CA VAL A 30 -15.35 -19.32 -24.19
C VAL A 30 -14.33 -18.22 -23.98
N ARG A 31 -14.17 -17.29 -24.95
CA ARG A 31 -13.26 -16.16 -24.83
C ARG A 31 -13.64 -15.24 -23.66
N VAL A 32 -14.92 -14.91 -23.50
CA VAL A 32 -15.41 -14.08 -22.40
C VAL A 32 -15.20 -14.78 -21.06
N ILE A 33 -15.51 -16.07 -20.95
CA ILE A 33 -15.29 -16.86 -19.72
C ILE A 33 -13.80 -16.91 -19.37
N SER A 34 -12.92 -17.15 -20.35
CA SER A 34 -11.47 -17.17 -20.13
C SER A 34 -10.98 -15.82 -19.65
N ARG A 35 -11.36 -14.72 -20.33
CA ARG A 35 -10.96 -13.37 -19.92
C ARG A 35 -11.41 -13.03 -18.51
N ASN A 36 -12.66 -13.35 -18.16
CA ASN A 36 -13.18 -13.13 -16.82
C ASN A 36 -12.42 -13.95 -15.76
N ARG A 37 -11.95 -15.16 -16.11
CA ARG A 37 -11.10 -15.98 -15.23
C ARG A 37 -9.73 -15.33 -15.01
N ASP A 38 -9.10 -14.88 -16.09
CA ASP A 38 -7.78 -14.25 -16.04
C ASP A 38 -7.82 -12.94 -15.24
N GLU A 39 -8.85 -12.12 -15.44
CA GLU A 39 -9.09 -10.90 -14.66
C GLU A 39 -9.27 -11.19 -13.16
N LYS A 40 -10.01 -12.25 -12.81
CA LYS A 40 -10.17 -12.68 -11.40
C LYS A 40 -8.86 -13.13 -10.78
N ILE A 41 -8.06 -13.91 -11.52
CA ILE A 41 -6.75 -14.38 -11.04
C ILE A 41 -5.81 -13.18 -10.83
N ALA A 42 -5.71 -12.28 -11.82
CA ALA A 42 -4.88 -11.09 -11.74
C ALA A 42 -5.28 -10.20 -10.54
N LYS A 43 -6.59 -10.02 -10.32
CA LYS A 43 -7.12 -9.30 -9.16
C LYS A 43 -6.70 -9.96 -7.85
N ALA A 44 -6.81 -11.29 -7.75
CA ALA A 44 -6.43 -12.01 -6.54
C ALA A 44 -4.93 -11.89 -6.22
N VAL A 45 -4.07 -12.03 -7.24
CA VAL A 45 -2.62 -11.83 -7.10
C VAL A 45 -2.32 -10.41 -6.60
N LYS A 46 -2.99 -9.41 -7.17
CA LYS A 46 -2.79 -8.01 -6.75
C LYS A 46 -3.22 -7.75 -5.32
N LEU A 47 -4.33 -8.34 -4.88
CA LEU A 47 -4.78 -8.24 -3.49
C LEU A 47 -3.79 -8.87 -2.52
N ASP A 48 -3.15 -9.98 -2.91
CA ASP A 48 -2.12 -10.61 -2.08
C ASP A 48 -0.86 -9.74 -1.97
N GLU A 49 -0.43 -9.10 -3.07
CA GLU A 49 0.65 -8.11 -3.03
C GLU A 49 0.32 -6.94 -2.08
N ILE A 50 -0.91 -6.43 -2.15
CA ILE A 50 -1.39 -5.34 -1.29
C ILE A 50 -1.39 -5.79 0.18
N ARG A 51 -1.89 -6.99 0.47
CA ARG A 51 -1.88 -7.58 1.82
C ARG A 51 -0.46 -7.71 2.36
N SER A 52 0.45 -8.24 1.55
CA SER A 52 1.86 -8.38 1.93
C SER A 52 2.50 -7.02 2.23
N ALA A 53 2.26 -6.02 1.37
CA ALA A 53 2.75 -4.66 1.57
C ALA A 53 2.16 -4.01 2.84
N TYR A 54 0.87 -4.18 3.09
CA TYR A 54 0.20 -3.70 4.30
C TYR A 54 0.76 -4.35 5.57
N ASN A 55 0.87 -5.68 5.61
CA ASN A 55 1.41 -6.40 6.76
C ASN A 55 2.85 -5.98 7.06
N ASN A 56 3.68 -5.86 6.02
CA ASN A 56 5.06 -5.43 6.17
C ASN A 56 5.16 -3.97 6.69
N HIS A 57 4.29 -3.08 6.18
CA HIS A 57 4.19 -1.71 6.67
C HIS A 57 3.75 -1.64 8.14
N ASN A 58 2.71 -2.39 8.51
CA ASN A 58 2.19 -2.39 9.87
C ASN A 58 3.19 -2.98 10.88
N ALA A 59 3.84 -4.10 10.54
CA ALA A 59 4.88 -4.69 11.39
C ALA A 59 6.04 -3.71 11.63
N TYR A 60 6.47 -2.99 10.59
CA TYR A 60 7.51 -1.96 10.73
C TYR A 60 7.07 -0.81 11.63
N ILE A 61 5.82 -0.34 11.49
CA ILE A 61 5.28 0.72 12.35
C ILE A 61 5.22 0.28 13.81
N GLU A 62 4.74 -0.92 14.08
CA GLU A 62 4.57 -1.43 15.45
C GLU A 62 5.92 -1.57 16.16
N ASP A 63 6.94 -2.08 15.46
CA ASP A 63 8.33 -2.10 15.93
C ASP A 63 8.82 -0.70 16.29
N LYS A 64 8.64 0.28 15.39
CA LYS A 64 9.12 1.65 15.60
C LYS A 64 8.38 2.38 16.72
N ILE A 65 7.07 2.21 16.84
CA ILE A 65 6.31 2.78 17.95
C ILE A 65 6.88 2.27 19.28
N SER A 66 7.08 0.95 19.41
CA SER A 66 7.63 0.34 20.63
C SER A 66 9.04 0.86 20.92
N LEU A 67 9.91 0.92 19.92
CA LEU A 67 11.27 1.43 20.04
C LEU A 67 11.30 2.88 20.53
N PHE A 68 10.50 3.77 19.94
CA PHE A 68 10.56 5.20 20.26
C PHE A 68 9.91 5.53 21.61
N GLN A 69 8.83 4.83 21.97
CA GLN A 69 8.22 4.94 23.29
C GLN A 69 9.19 4.51 24.39
N THR A 70 9.94 3.43 24.19
CA THR A 70 10.93 2.95 25.18
C THR A 70 12.18 3.82 25.22
N THR A 71 12.69 4.25 24.06
CA THR A 71 13.92 5.07 23.96
C THR A 71 13.76 6.46 24.58
N ALA A 72 12.54 7.02 24.59
CA ALA A 72 12.27 8.33 25.19
C ALA A 72 12.29 8.33 26.73
N LEU A 73 12.13 7.16 27.37
CA LEU A 73 12.07 7.06 28.82
C LEU A 73 13.41 7.47 29.45
N GLY A 74 13.37 8.44 30.35
CA GLY A 74 14.57 8.93 31.06
C GLY A 74 15.51 9.79 30.21
N LYS A 75 15.12 10.18 28.99
CA LYS A 75 15.87 11.14 28.16
C LYS A 75 15.39 12.58 28.38
N THR A 76 16.15 13.55 27.85
CA THR A 76 15.84 14.98 27.95
C THR A 76 14.53 15.32 27.24
N GLU A 77 13.96 16.49 27.54
CA GLU A 77 12.73 16.98 26.92
C GLU A 77 12.82 17.02 25.38
N ALA A 78 13.98 17.41 24.83
CA ALA A 78 14.23 17.44 23.39
C ALA A 78 14.07 16.04 22.75
N TYR A 79 14.62 15.01 23.39
CA TYR A 79 14.47 13.61 22.93
C TYR A 79 13.03 13.14 22.99
N GLN A 80 12.34 13.44 24.09
CA GLN A 80 10.94 13.04 24.28
C GLN A 80 10.04 13.70 23.23
N LEU A 81 10.29 14.98 22.93
CA LEU A 81 9.56 15.73 21.91
C LEU A 81 9.75 15.15 20.51
N CYS A 82 11.01 14.90 20.11
CA CYS A 82 11.31 14.30 18.80
C CYS A 82 10.73 12.88 18.69
N SER A 83 10.91 12.05 19.73
CA SER A 83 10.40 10.67 19.75
C SER A 83 8.88 10.62 19.66
N SER A 84 8.18 11.44 20.44
CA SER A 84 6.71 11.52 20.42
C SER A 84 6.18 11.93 19.04
N THR A 85 6.90 12.83 18.36
CA THR A 85 6.55 13.24 16.99
C THR A 85 6.66 12.07 16.00
N VAL A 86 7.72 11.25 16.10
CA VAL A 86 7.85 10.04 15.25
C VAL A 86 6.73 9.05 15.53
N VAL A 87 6.41 8.81 16.80
CA VAL A 87 5.31 7.92 17.21
C VAL A 87 3.98 8.42 16.62
N GLN A 88 3.71 9.72 16.69
CA GLN A 88 2.50 10.30 16.12
C GLN A 88 2.44 10.09 14.60
N GLN A 89 3.54 10.32 13.87
CA GLN A 89 3.61 10.07 12.44
C GLN A 89 3.38 8.58 12.11
N CYS A 90 3.96 7.67 12.89
CA CYS A 90 3.75 6.22 12.74
C CYS A 90 2.26 5.85 12.92
N LEU A 91 1.60 6.38 13.95
CA LEU A 91 0.16 6.16 14.18
C LEU A 91 -0.71 6.68 13.04
N MET A 92 -0.44 7.90 12.55
CA MET A 92 -1.16 8.46 11.40
C MET A 92 -0.97 7.62 10.14
N SER A 93 0.26 7.12 9.90
CA SER A 93 0.54 6.26 8.74
C SER A 93 -0.15 4.91 8.87
N LYS A 94 -0.22 4.33 10.08
CA LYS A 94 -0.96 3.10 10.35
C LYS A 94 -2.43 3.22 9.96
N GLN A 95 -3.10 4.26 10.45
CA GLN A 95 -4.52 4.52 10.13
C GLN A 95 -4.74 4.70 8.63
N ARG A 96 -3.82 5.39 7.93
CA ARG A 96 -3.89 5.53 6.46
C ARG A 96 -3.66 4.20 5.74
N GLY A 97 -2.72 3.39 6.22
CA GLY A 97 -2.46 2.04 5.71
C GLY A 97 -3.67 1.13 5.87
N GLU A 98 -4.33 1.17 7.03
CA GLU A 98 -5.57 0.45 7.32
C GLU A 98 -6.71 0.87 6.38
N ALA A 99 -6.89 2.17 6.15
CA ALA A 99 -7.89 2.69 5.22
C ALA A 99 -7.61 2.26 3.77
N LEU A 100 -6.35 2.33 3.33
CA LEU A 100 -5.92 1.86 2.01
C LEU A 100 -6.16 0.36 1.82
N TYR A 101 -5.77 -0.45 2.80
CA TYR A 101 -5.98 -1.89 2.75
C TYR A 101 -7.47 -2.25 2.73
N SER A 102 -8.27 -1.60 3.58
CA SER A 102 -9.73 -1.78 3.60
C SER A 102 -10.37 -1.41 2.25
N SER A 103 -9.96 -0.30 1.64
CA SER A 103 -10.44 0.08 0.30
C SER A 103 -10.03 -0.92 -0.79
N ALA A 104 -8.98 -1.72 -0.60
CA ALA A 104 -8.59 -2.75 -1.56
C ALA A 104 -9.53 -3.96 -1.53
N LEU A 105 -10.11 -4.26 -0.36
CA LEU A 105 -11.02 -5.39 -0.18
C LEU A 105 -12.39 -5.17 -0.83
N GLU A 106 -12.77 -3.90 -1.02
CA GLU A 106 -14.00 -3.52 -1.71
C GLU A 106 -13.98 -3.87 -3.21
N PRO A 107 -15.16 -4.06 -3.84
CA PRO A 107 -15.26 -4.22 -5.29
C PRO A 107 -14.66 -3.02 -6.04
N THR A 108 -13.42 -3.20 -6.51
CA THR A 108 -12.67 -2.13 -7.18
C THR A 108 -12.01 -2.56 -8.49
N SER A 109 -11.60 -1.58 -9.29
CA SER A 109 -10.94 -1.77 -10.59
C SER A 109 -9.45 -2.14 -10.43
N PRO A 110 -8.84 -2.82 -11.42
CA PRO A 110 -7.41 -3.12 -11.40
C PRO A 110 -6.51 -1.87 -11.25
N ASP A 111 -6.86 -0.76 -11.91
CA ASP A 111 -6.11 0.49 -11.81
C ASP A 111 -6.14 1.06 -10.39
N ARG A 112 -7.30 0.98 -9.72
CA ARG A 112 -7.43 1.41 -8.34
C ARG A 112 -6.64 0.50 -7.39
N LEU A 113 -6.56 -0.81 -7.63
CA LEU A 113 -5.66 -1.69 -6.87
C LEU A 113 -4.19 -1.32 -7.06
N ASN A 114 -3.77 -1.00 -8.29
CA ASN A 114 -2.41 -0.53 -8.56
C ASN A 114 -2.10 0.77 -7.82
N MET A 115 -3.05 1.71 -7.79
CA MET A 115 -2.93 2.95 -7.04
C MET A 115 -2.81 2.68 -5.54
N ILE A 116 -3.66 1.83 -4.97
CA ILE A 116 -3.60 1.46 -3.54
C ILE A 116 -2.25 0.83 -3.19
N ALA A 117 -1.77 -0.12 -3.99
CA ALA A 117 -0.48 -0.75 -3.78
C ALA A 117 0.67 0.29 -3.80
N ARG A 118 0.61 1.26 -4.72
CA ARG A 118 1.58 2.36 -4.79
C ARG A 118 1.50 3.25 -3.55
N ASN A 119 0.31 3.61 -3.10
CA ASN A 119 0.09 4.48 -1.94
C ASN A 119 0.58 3.82 -0.65
N LEU A 120 0.36 2.52 -0.45
CA LEU A 120 0.91 1.78 0.70
C LEU A 120 2.44 1.81 0.72
N ARG A 121 3.10 1.63 -0.43
CA ARG A 121 4.56 1.76 -0.54
C ARG A 121 5.02 3.18 -0.20
N MET A 122 4.28 4.20 -0.64
CA MET A 122 4.59 5.59 -0.29
C MET A 122 4.42 5.86 1.20
N GLN A 123 3.38 5.33 1.86
CA GLN A 123 3.23 5.45 3.33
C GLN A 123 4.45 4.89 4.06
N LYS A 124 4.88 3.68 3.68
CA LYS A 124 6.09 3.08 4.25
C LYS A 124 7.35 3.92 4.00
N ALA A 125 7.54 4.40 2.78
CA ALA A 125 8.68 5.26 2.44
C ALA A 125 8.68 6.57 3.25
N GLY A 126 7.50 7.16 3.48
CA GLY A 126 7.33 8.34 4.33
C GLY A 126 7.82 8.09 5.76
N ILE A 127 7.41 6.98 6.38
CA ILE A 127 7.86 6.65 7.74
C ILE A 127 9.34 6.29 7.79
N LEU A 128 9.89 5.60 6.79
CA LEU A 128 11.34 5.38 6.70
C LEU A 128 12.11 6.71 6.71
N GLY A 129 11.65 7.70 5.95
CA GLY A 129 12.23 9.04 5.95
C GLY A 129 12.11 9.74 7.30
N THR A 130 10.96 9.63 7.96
CA THR A 130 10.74 10.18 9.31
C THR A 130 11.68 9.58 10.34
N VAL A 131 11.86 8.26 10.32
CA VAL A 131 12.77 7.55 11.23
C VAL A 131 14.22 7.96 10.98
N ALA A 132 14.67 8.00 9.73
CA ALA A 132 16.01 8.46 9.40
C ALA A 132 16.24 9.92 9.84
N GLY A 133 15.25 10.79 9.67
CA GLY A 133 15.29 12.17 10.16
C GLY A 133 15.44 12.27 11.68
N TYR A 134 14.79 11.37 12.42
CA TYR A 134 14.95 11.28 13.87
C TYR A 134 16.34 10.80 14.26
N GLU A 135 16.90 9.78 13.60
CA GLU A 135 18.23 9.26 13.91
C GLU A 135 19.31 10.34 13.74
N ILE A 136 19.18 11.18 12.71
CA ILE A 136 20.05 12.36 12.51
C ILE A 136 19.87 13.38 13.65
N MET A 137 18.62 13.68 14.01
CA MET A 137 18.32 14.63 15.09
C MET A 137 18.86 14.13 16.44
N ALA A 138 18.61 12.86 16.77
CA ALA A 138 19.12 12.21 17.98
C ALA A 138 20.66 12.22 18.02
N SER A 139 21.33 12.00 16.90
CA SER A 139 22.80 12.11 16.84
C SER A 139 23.27 13.53 17.18
N THR A 140 22.59 14.56 16.67
CA THR A 140 22.87 15.97 17.01
C THR A 140 22.66 16.26 18.49
N LEU A 141 21.58 15.74 19.08
CA LEU A 141 21.27 15.91 20.51
C LEU A 141 22.28 15.22 21.43
N ASN A 142 22.94 14.14 21.00
CA ASN A 142 23.98 13.47 21.81
C ASN A 142 25.32 14.23 21.86
N VAL A 143 25.54 15.19 20.95
CA VAL A 143 26.82 15.92 20.83
C VAL A 143 26.74 17.32 21.46
N SER A 144 25.53 17.80 21.74
CA SER A 144 25.29 19.11 22.34
C SER A 144 25.40 19.04 23.87
N ASP A 145 26.02 20.07 24.47
CA ASP A 145 26.07 20.29 25.93
C ASP A 145 25.06 21.36 26.39
N GLY A 146 24.26 21.93 25.47
CA GLY A 146 23.36 23.06 25.72
C GLY A 146 21.87 22.68 25.66
N GLY A 147 21.27 22.33 26.80
CA GLY A 147 19.87 21.87 26.86
C GLY A 147 18.81 22.83 26.28
N LEU A 148 19.04 24.15 26.31
CA LEU A 148 18.12 25.13 25.69
C LEU A 148 18.24 25.13 24.16
N GLU A 149 19.46 25.04 23.62
CA GLU A 149 19.72 25.00 22.18
C GLU A 149 19.21 23.68 21.57
N GLU A 150 19.36 22.58 22.29
CA GLU A 150 18.78 21.27 21.95
C GLU A 150 17.27 21.31 21.81
N LEU A 151 16.59 21.89 22.80
CA LEU A 151 15.13 21.97 22.80
C LEU A 151 14.63 22.83 21.63
N GLU A 152 15.32 23.94 21.34
CA GLU A 152 14.98 24.80 20.22
C GLU A 152 15.21 24.11 18.86
N ALA A 153 16.31 23.36 18.72
CA ALA A 153 16.57 22.55 17.54
C ALA A 153 15.52 21.44 17.35
N ALA A 154 15.14 20.76 18.44
CA ALA A 154 14.08 19.76 18.43
C ALA A 154 12.73 20.37 18.00
N LYS A 155 12.35 21.53 18.53
CA LYS A 155 11.13 22.25 18.12
C LYS A 155 11.12 22.57 16.63
N LYS A 156 12.24 23.08 16.10
CA LYS A 156 12.38 23.37 14.65
C LYS A 156 12.24 22.11 13.80
N TRP A 157 12.86 21.02 14.21
CA TRP A 157 12.73 19.73 13.53
C TRP A 157 11.29 19.22 13.57
N VAL A 158 10.60 19.28 14.71
CA VAL A 158 9.19 18.89 14.83
C VAL A 158 8.29 19.72 13.92
N LEU A 159 8.50 21.05 13.87
CA LEU A 159 7.76 21.92 12.96
C LEU A 159 7.95 21.51 11.50
N TYR A 160 9.20 21.22 11.11
CA TYR A 160 9.51 20.74 9.77
C TYR A 160 8.85 19.39 9.45
N MET A 161 8.87 18.45 10.39
CA MET A 161 8.25 17.13 10.21
C MET A 161 6.73 17.24 10.11
N ASN A 162 6.10 18.06 10.93
CA ASN A 162 4.65 18.29 10.89
C ASN A 162 4.22 19.06 9.63
N ALA A 163 5.10 19.90 9.07
CA ALA A 163 4.87 20.58 7.80
C ALA A 163 5.04 19.65 6.57
N ARG A 164 5.59 18.45 6.75
CA ARG A 164 5.69 17.41 5.72
C ARG A 164 4.64 16.33 5.99
N PRO A 165 3.37 16.56 5.61
CA PRO A 165 2.36 15.55 5.78
C PRO A 165 2.79 14.28 5.04
N LEU A 166 2.55 13.13 5.68
CA LEU A 166 2.63 11.83 5.03
C LEU A 166 1.92 11.90 3.67
N PRO A 167 2.36 11.11 2.67
CA PRO A 167 1.75 11.11 1.34
C PRO A 167 0.23 11.07 1.45
N ALA A 168 -0.46 11.97 0.74
CA ALA A 168 -1.91 11.98 0.74
C ALA A 168 -2.42 10.62 0.25
N VAL A 169 -3.52 10.15 0.83
CA VAL A 169 -4.31 9.10 0.21
C VAL A 169 -5.09 9.80 -0.89
N PRO A 170 -4.77 9.62 -2.19
CA PRO A 170 -5.56 10.24 -3.25
C PRO A 170 -7.02 9.81 -3.12
N ASP A 171 -7.91 10.78 -3.29
CA ASP A 171 -9.33 10.63 -3.03
C ASP A 171 -9.92 9.44 -3.79
N SER A 172 -10.71 8.68 -3.04
CA SER A 172 -11.55 7.59 -3.52
C SER A 172 -12.73 8.15 -4.32
N ASN A 173 -12.51 8.48 -5.59
CA ASN A 173 -13.58 8.59 -6.58
C ASN A 173 -13.54 7.36 -7.50
#